data_AF-A0A831UPT4-F1
#
_entry.id   AF-A0A831UPT4-F1
#
_cell.length_a   1.000
_cell.length_b   1.000
_cell.length_c   1.000
_cell.angle_alpha   90.00
_cell.angle_beta   90.00
_cell.angle_gamma   90.00
#
_symmetry.space_group_name_H-M   'P 1'
#
loop_
_entity.id
_entity.type
_entity.pdbx_description
1 polymer ?
#
loop_
_entity_poly.entity_id
_entity_poly.type
_entity_poly.pdbx_seq_one_letter_code
_entity_poly.pdbx_strand_id
1 'polypeptide(L)'
;VIPRSDRARVVRARKKTGVPRNLLLWPETVEALRHVPRSGSLVFYTREGHPWIRTSLKTATDGTGKYTMVNAISSMFSRVLKKARMHVPAGTGFYTLRRTAATLAARSGDPFAVQRLLGHVNLEMATRYVQDVSEQTDRVIDNSRKYVIRTTDTG
;
A
#
# COMPACT_ATOMS: atom_id res chain seq x y z
N VAL A 1 -14.10 -22.10 -0.70
CA VAL A 1 -14.39 -20.66 -0.67
C VAL A 1 -14.09 -20.17 0.73
N ILE A 2 -13.03 -19.37 0.93
CA ILE A 2 -12.69 -18.84 2.26
C ILE A 2 -13.82 -17.88 2.68
N PRO A 3 -14.46 -18.06 3.85
CA PRO A 3 -15.60 -17.24 4.26
C PRO A 3 -15.23 -15.75 4.35
N ARG A 4 -16.17 -14.87 3.95
CA ARG A 4 -15.99 -13.40 3.92
C ARG A 4 -15.74 -12.76 5.30
N SER A 5 -15.88 -13.51 6.39
CA SER A 5 -15.88 -13.03 7.78
C SER A 5 -14.51 -12.61 8.33
N ASP A 6 -13.40 -13.00 7.70
CA ASP A 6 -12.04 -12.71 8.19
C ASP A 6 -11.35 -11.53 7.45
N ARG A 7 -12.12 -10.76 6.68
CA ARG A 7 -11.57 -9.72 5.81
C ARG A 7 -11.56 -8.36 6.51
N ALA A 8 -10.37 -7.86 6.85
CA ALA A 8 -10.20 -6.50 7.36
C ALA A 8 -10.18 -5.48 6.22
N ARG A 9 -10.53 -4.22 6.54
CA ARG A 9 -10.48 -3.10 5.60
C ARG A 9 -9.64 -1.96 6.15
N VAL A 10 -8.97 -1.22 5.26
CA VAL A 10 -8.28 0.03 5.63
C VAL A 10 -9.14 1.20 5.20
N VAL A 11 -9.59 1.97 6.20
CA VAL A 11 -10.34 3.20 6.00
C VAL A 11 -9.40 4.39 6.17
N ARG A 12 -9.12 5.10 5.08
CA ARG A 12 -8.28 6.31 5.14
C ARG A 12 -8.55 7.29 4.00
N ALA A 13 -9.18 8.41 4.34
CA ALA A 13 -9.35 9.52 3.41
C ALA A 13 -8.01 10.01 2.84
N ARG A 14 -8.00 10.43 1.57
CA ARG A 14 -6.79 11.00 0.94
C ARG A 14 -6.56 12.40 1.49
N LYS A 15 -5.43 12.61 2.19
CA LYS A 15 -5.07 13.92 2.81
C LYS A 15 -5.22 15.13 1.88
N LYS A 16 -4.87 15.01 0.59
CA LYS A 16 -4.90 16.12 -0.37
C LYS A 16 -6.28 16.41 -0.98
N THR A 17 -7.21 15.45 -1.01
CA THR A 17 -8.48 15.58 -1.76
C THR A 17 -9.71 15.16 -0.99
N GLY A 18 -9.59 14.71 0.27
CA GLY A 18 -10.72 14.29 1.10
C GLY A 18 -11.37 12.97 0.69
N VAL A 19 -11.13 12.47 -0.53
CA VAL A 19 -11.79 11.27 -1.07
C VAL A 19 -11.70 10.10 -0.08
N PRO A 20 -12.84 9.58 0.41
CA PRO A 20 -12.86 8.47 1.35
C PRO A 20 -12.33 7.23 0.63
N ARG A 21 -11.48 6.45 1.30
CA ARG A 21 -11.03 5.15 0.79
C ARG A 21 -11.32 4.10 1.83
N ASN A 22 -11.95 3.02 1.39
CA ASN A 22 -12.28 1.86 2.20
C ASN A 22 -11.90 0.62 1.38
N LEU A 23 -10.65 0.17 1.54
CA LEU A 23 -10.08 -0.88 0.70
C LEU A 23 -9.98 -2.18 1.47
N LEU A 24 -10.36 -3.27 0.81
CA LEU A 24 -10.21 -4.62 1.32
C LEU A 24 -8.73 -4.98 1.49
N LEU A 25 -8.40 -5.68 2.59
CA LEU A 25 -7.10 -6.33 2.76
C LEU A 25 -7.21 -7.82 2.43
N TRP A 26 -6.18 -8.36 1.82
CA TRP A 26 -6.05 -9.81 1.67
C TRP A 26 -5.84 -10.47 3.05
N PRO A 27 -6.31 -11.71 3.24
CA PRO A 27 -6.08 -12.46 4.48
C PRO A 27 -4.60 -12.53 4.88
N GLU A 28 -3.69 -12.72 3.92
CA GLU A 28 -2.24 -12.72 4.17
C GLU A 28 -1.72 -11.37 4.67
N THR A 29 -2.32 -10.27 4.22
CA THR A 29 -1.97 -8.94 4.70
C THR A 29 -2.45 -8.76 6.14
N VAL A 30 -3.66 -9.23 6.46
CA VAL A 30 -4.18 -9.20 7.84
C VAL A 30 -3.29 -10.02 8.75
N GLU A 31 -2.91 -11.23 8.33
CA GLU A 31 -2.05 -12.11 9.10
C GLU A 31 -0.65 -11.50 9.31
N ALA A 32 -0.06 -10.93 8.26
CA ALA A 32 1.21 -10.21 8.39
C ALA A 32 1.12 -9.02 9.36
N LEU A 33 -0.02 -8.31 9.37
CA LEU A 33 -0.24 -7.19 10.29
C LEU A 33 -0.43 -7.63 11.74
N ARG A 34 -0.98 -8.82 12.01
CA ARG A 34 -1.11 -9.37 13.37
C ARG A 34 0.24 -9.59 14.05
N HIS A 35 1.27 -9.88 13.26
CA HIS A 35 2.65 -10.05 13.74
C HIS A 35 3.40 -8.73 13.99
N VAL A 36 2.80 -7.59 13.66
CA VAL A 36 3.43 -6.28 13.89
C VAL A 36 3.21 -5.87 15.36
N PRO A 37 4.27 -5.61 16.14
CA PRO A 37 4.13 -5.22 17.53
C PRO A 37 3.43 -3.87 17.67
N ARG A 38 2.50 -3.76 18.62
CA ARG A 38 1.81 -2.50 18.94
C ARG A 38 2.65 -1.72 19.92
N SER A 39 3.16 -0.56 19.50
CA SER A 39 4.01 0.29 20.35
C SER A 39 3.58 1.76 20.40
N GLY A 40 2.49 2.14 19.74
CA GLY A 40 1.98 3.51 19.74
C GLY A 40 0.75 3.71 18.85
N SER A 41 0.52 4.94 18.41
CA SER A 41 -0.66 5.34 17.63
C SER A 41 -0.60 4.98 16.14
N LEU A 42 0.59 4.66 15.63
CA LEU A 42 0.79 4.22 14.25
C LEU A 42 0.89 2.69 14.16
N VAL A 43 0.66 2.14 12.97
CA VAL A 43 0.79 0.68 12.76
C VAL A 43 2.26 0.26 12.71
N PHE A 44 3.14 1.09 12.15
CA PHE A 44 4.53 0.69 11.87
C PHE A 44 5.54 1.54 12.66
N TYR A 45 6.26 0.86 13.55
CA TYR A 45 7.42 1.37 14.27
C TYR A 45 8.67 0.55 13.95
N THR A 46 9.85 1.18 14.00
CA THR A 46 11.12 0.46 13.91
C THR A 46 11.35 -0.31 15.20
N ARG A 47 12.33 -1.24 15.20
CA ARG A 47 12.70 -1.99 16.40
C ARG A 47 13.10 -1.06 17.56
N GLU A 48 13.66 0.10 17.23
CA GLU A 48 14.05 1.14 18.17
C GLU A 48 12.88 2.04 18.62
N GLY A 49 11.62 1.69 18.27
CA GLY A 49 10.42 2.40 18.73
C GLY A 49 10.09 3.69 17.95
N HIS A 50 10.74 3.95 16.82
CA HIS A 50 10.50 5.17 16.03
C HIS A 50 9.49 4.94 14.91
N PRO A 51 8.63 5.91 14.55
CA PRO A 51 7.84 5.84 13.32
C PRO A 51 8.73 5.64 12.09
N TRP A 52 8.26 4.81 11.16
CA TRP A 52 9.00 4.52 9.91
C TRP A 52 9.18 5.75 9.01
N ILE A 53 8.25 6.71 9.08
CA ILE A 53 8.38 8.02 8.47
C ILE A 53 8.36 9.04 9.59
N ARG A 54 9.44 9.81 9.73
CA ARG A 54 9.56 10.83 10.77
C ARG A 54 10.43 11.99 10.30
N THR A 55 10.30 13.13 10.94
CA THR A 55 11.24 14.25 10.77
C THR A 55 12.32 14.12 11.84
N SER A 56 13.59 14.22 11.45
CA SER A 56 14.74 14.20 12.36
C SER A 56 15.51 15.49 12.20
N LEU A 57 15.87 16.12 13.31
CA LEU A 57 16.87 17.19 13.30
C LEU A 57 18.24 16.55 13.16
N LYS A 58 19.04 17.02 12.20
CA LYS A 58 20.47 16.71 12.12
C LYS A 58 21.24 17.99 12.34
N THR A 59 22.05 18.00 13.39
CA THR A 59 22.98 19.10 13.65
C THR A 59 24.25 18.85 12.85
N ALA A 60 24.62 19.81 12.00
CA ALA A 60 25.89 19.81 11.30
C ALA A 60 27.02 20.24 12.25
N THR A 61 28.27 19.98 11.85
CA THR A 61 29.47 20.27 12.65
C THR A 61 29.67 21.76 12.93
N ASP A 62 29.02 22.63 12.14
CA ASP A 62 28.98 24.08 12.28
C ASP A 62 27.90 24.60 13.27
N GLY A 63 27.19 23.69 13.94
CA GLY A 63 26.11 24.02 14.87
C GLY A 63 24.76 24.31 14.19
N THR A 64 24.67 24.27 12.86
CA THR A 64 23.41 24.49 12.15
C THR A 64 22.54 23.22 12.17
N GLY A 65 21.26 23.38 12.52
CA GLY A 65 20.28 22.29 12.56
C GLY A 65 19.47 22.19 11.27
N LYS A 66 19.55 21.07 10.55
CA LYS A 66 18.71 20.79 9.39
C LYS A 66 17.68 19.71 9.69
N TYR A 67 16.39 20.06 9.59
CA TYR A 67 15.32 19.08 9.62
C TYR A 67 15.32 18.25 8.33
N THR A 68 15.42 16.94 8.47
CA THR A 68 15.39 15.99 7.35
C THR A 68 14.30 14.97 7.58
N MET A 69 13.51 14.69 6.54
CA MET A 69 12.55 13.59 6.58
C MET A 69 13.30 12.26 6.46
N VAL A 70 13.18 11.42 7.48
CA VAL A 70 13.66 10.04 7.48
C VAL A 70 12.54 9.15 6.95
N ASN A 71 12.82 8.45 5.85
CA ASN A 71 11.92 7.46 5.26
C ASN A 71 12.56 6.06 5.33
N ALA A 72 12.29 5.35 6.43
CA ALA A 72 12.82 4.01 6.65
C ALA A 72 12.21 2.97 5.69
N ILE A 73 11.02 3.24 5.14
CA ILE A 73 10.33 2.33 4.21
C ILE A 73 11.16 2.17 2.93
N SER A 74 11.55 3.28 2.31
CA SER A 74 12.37 3.25 1.10
C SER A 74 13.71 2.54 1.33
N SER A 75 14.37 2.82 2.46
CA SER A 75 15.64 2.18 2.82
C SER A 75 15.51 0.66 3.01
N MET A 76 14.48 0.20 3.72
CA MET A 76 14.23 -1.23 3.92
C MET A 76 13.85 -1.92 2.61
N PHE A 77 13.04 -1.28 1.77
CA PHE A 77 12.68 -1.83 0.47
C PHE A 77 13.90 -2.03 -0.44
N SER A 78 14.82 -1.06 -0.49
CA SER A 78 16.08 -1.21 -1.24
C SER A 78 16.90 -2.42 -0.75
N ARG A 79 16.92 -2.68 0.57
CA ARG A 79 17.58 -3.87 1.13
C ARG A 79 16.90 -5.17 0.71
N VAL A 80 15.57 -5.20 0.69
CA VAL A 80 14.79 -6.37 0.22
C VAL A 80 15.09 -6.65 -1.25
N LEU A 81 15.09 -5.62 -2.11
CA LEU A 81 15.42 -5.76 -3.52
C LEU A 81 16.84 -6.33 -3.74
N LYS A 82 17.83 -5.81 -3.00
CA LYS A 82 19.21 -6.33 -3.04
C LYS A 82 19.28 -7.79 -2.61
N LYS A 83 18.60 -8.16 -1.52
CA LYS A 83 18.55 -9.56 -1.02
C LYS A 83 17.88 -10.49 -2.03
N ALA A 84 16.84 -10.02 -2.70
CA ALA A 84 16.14 -10.75 -3.75
C ALA A 84 16.87 -10.75 -5.11
N ARG A 85 18.05 -10.12 -5.20
CA ARG A 85 18.85 -9.98 -6.44
C ARG A 85 18.05 -9.36 -7.59
N MET A 86 17.12 -8.47 -7.28
CA MET A 86 16.31 -7.76 -8.26
C MET A 86 16.94 -6.41 -8.63
N HIS A 87 17.09 -6.17 -9.93
CA HIS A 87 17.52 -4.88 -10.46
C HIS A 87 16.28 -4.06 -10.81
N VAL A 88 16.06 -2.96 -10.08
CA VAL A 88 15.02 -1.98 -10.41
C VAL A 88 15.66 -0.69 -10.93
N PRO A 89 15.04 0.00 -11.90
CA PRO A 89 15.56 1.29 -12.37
C PRO A 89 15.69 2.30 -11.23
N ALA A 90 16.71 3.16 -11.31
CA ALA A 90 16.88 4.26 -10.36
C ALA A 90 15.60 5.12 -10.27
N GLY A 91 15.28 5.62 -9.08
CA GLY A 91 14.09 6.45 -8.85
C GLY A 91 12.74 5.70 -8.76
N THR A 92 12.73 4.37 -8.95
CA THR A 92 11.50 3.56 -8.97
C THR A 92 11.06 3.13 -7.56
N GLY A 93 12.02 2.80 -6.68
CA GLY A 93 11.87 2.68 -5.23
C GLY A 93 10.63 1.91 -4.73
N PHE A 94 10.16 2.20 -3.52
CA PHE A 94 8.95 1.58 -2.96
C PHE A 94 7.69 1.86 -3.80
N TYR A 95 7.67 2.97 -4.55
CA TYR A 95 6.58 3.35 -5.43
C TYR A 95 6.29 2.31 -6.53
N THR A 96 7.26 1.49 -6.89
CA THR A 96 7.08 0.34 -7.80
C THR A 96 5.91 -0.54 -7.40
N LEU A 97 5.75 -0.83 -6.11
CA LEU A 97 4.68 -1.72 -5.63
C LEU A 97 3.29 -1.15 -5.97
N ARG A 98 3.13 0.18 -5.92
CA ARG A 98 1.89 0.84 -6.33
C ARG A 98 1.64 0.66 -7.82
N ARG A 99 2.69 0.79 -8.65
CA ARG A 99 2.59 0.56 -10.11
C ARG A 99 2.24 -0.89 -10.41
N THR A 100 2.91 -1.84 -9.77
CA THR A 100 2.63 -3.28 -9.90
C THR A 100 1.18 -3.59 -9.50
N ALA A 101 0.71 -3.07 -8.37
CA ALA A 101 -0.68 -3.24 -7.95
C ALA A 101 -1.67 -2.67 -8.96
N ALA A 102 -1.39 -1.49 -9.54
CA ALA A 102 -2.21 -0.90 -10.59
C ALA A 102 -2.26 -1.79 -11.85
N THR A 103 -1.11 -2.28 -12.30
CA THR A 103 -1.01 -3.16 -13.48
C THR A 103 -1.74 -4.48 -13.26
N LEU A 104 -1.62 -5.08 -12.08
CA LEU A 104 -2.35 -6.32 -11.75
C LEU A 104 -3.86 -6.08 -11.67
N ALA A 105 -4.28 -4.96 -11.07
CA ALA A 105 -5.68 -4.57 -11.02
C ALA A 105 -6.26 -4.31 -12.42
N ALA A 106 -5.49 -3.70 -13.33
CA ALA A 106 -5.91 -3.43 -14.70
C ALA A 106 -6.24 -4.70 -15.52
N ARG A 107 -5.69 -5.86 -15.13
CA ARG A 107 -6.03 -7.16 -15.74
C ARG A 107 -7.50 -7.56 -15.55
N SER A 108 -8.23 -6.90 -14.65
CA SER A 108 -9.67 -7.10 -14.49
C SER A 108 -10.51 -6.50 -15.62
N GLY A 109 -9.95 -5.59 -16.42
CA GLY A 109 -10.71 -4.83 -17.42
C GLY A 109 -11.62 -3.74 -16.84
N ASP A 110 -11.60 -3.50 -15.52
CA ASP A 110 -12.45 -2.50 -14.86
C ASP A 110 -11.66 -1.20 -14.54
N PRO A 111 -11.71 -0.18 -15.41
CA PRO A 111 -10.98 1.06 -15.20
C PRO A 111 -11.47 1.84 -13.97
N PHE A 112 -12.74 1.71 -13.57
CA PHE A 112 -13.30 2.45 -12.44
C PHE A 112 -12.81 1.89 -11.11
N ALA A 113 -12.77 0.56 -10.99
CA ALA A 113 -12.17 -0.12 -9.85
C ALA A 113 -10.67 0.20 -9.72
N VAL A 114 -9.92 0.27 -10.83
CA VAL A 114 -8.50 0.68 -10.79
C VAL A 114 -8.35 2.14 -10.34
N GLN A 115 -9.14 3.06 -10.88
CA GLN A 115 -9.08 4.47 -10.47
C GLN A 115 -9.41 4.66 -8.99
N ARG A 116 -10.41 3.92 -8.48
CA ARG A 116 -10.79 3.89 -7.08
C ARG A 116 -9.66 3.37 -6.19
N LEU A 117 -9.05 2.24 -6.56
CA LEU A 117 -7.91 1.64 -5.87
C LEU A 117 -6.73 2.62 -5.75
N LEU A 118 -6.44 3.37 -6.82
CA LEU A 118 -5.37 4.37 -6.85
C LEU A 118 -5.75 5.69 -6.17
N GLY A 119 -7.02 5.88 -5.82
CA GLY A 119 -7.54 7.10 -5.19
C GLY A 119 -7.46 8.32 -6.11
N HIS A 120 -7.69 8.12 -7.41
CA HIS A 120 -7.79 9.20 -8.39
C HIS A 120 -9.15 9.91 -8.25
N VAL A 121 -9.15 11.25 -8.37
CA VAL A 121 -10.34 12.11 -8.21
C VAL A 121 -11.13 12.25 -9.52
N ASN A 122 -10.50 11.98 -10.67
CA ASN A 122 -11.08 12.15 -12.01
C ASN A 122 -12.17 11.12 -12.36
N LEU A 123 -12.81 10.51 -11.36
CA LEU A 123 -14.06 9.78 -11.55
C LEU A 123 -15.20 10.75 -11.87
N GLU A 124 -15.06 12.08 -11.67
CA GLU A 124 -16.12 13.09 -11.86
C GLU A 124 -16.86 13.07 -13.21
N MET A 125 -16.20 12.71 -14.31
CA MET A 125 -16.86 12.58 -15.62
C MET A 125 -17.67 11.28 -15.76
N ALA A 126 -17.29 10.21 -15.03
CA ALA A 126 -17.93 8.90 -15.08
C ALA A 126 -18.90 8.62 -13.91
N THR A 127 -18.75 9.35 -12.79
CA THR A 127 -19.61 9.25 -11.59
C THR A 127 -21.04 9.68 -11.85
N ARG A 128 -21.33 10.36 -12.97
CA ARG A 128 -22.71 10.62 -13.42
C ARG A 128 -23.50 9.35 -13.69
N TYR A 129 -22.84 8.24 -14.04
CA TYR A 129 -23.49 6.97 -14.37
C TYR A 129 -23.11 5.81 -13.45
N VAL A 130 -21.98 5.89 -12.76
CA VAL A 130 -21.51 4.84 -11.83
C VAL A 130 -21.34 5.43 -10.43
N GLN A 131 -22.31 5.17 -9.55
CA GLN A 131 -22.39 5.81 -8.24
C GLN A 131 -21.65 5.04 -7.13
N ASP A 132 -21.57 3.71 -7.22
CA ASP A 132 -20.80 2.88 -6.27
C ASP A 132 -19.97 1.83 -7.02
N VAL A 133 -18.66 1.87 -6.77
CA VAL A 133 -17.65 0.96 -7.34
C VAL A 133 -16.98 0.12 -6.27
N SER A 134 -17.50 0.10 -5.04
CA SER A 134 -16.88 -0.57 -3.90
C SER A 134 -16.79 -2.08 -4.10
N GLU A 135 -17.89 -2.71 -4.54
CA GLU A 135 -17.91 -4.15 -4.80
C GLU A 135 -17.02 -4.54 -5.98
N GLN A 136 -17.03 -3.73 -7.05
CA GLN A 136 -16.11 -3.87 -8.18
C GLN A 136 -14.66 -3.82 -7.72
N THR A 137 -14.32 -2.83 -6.89
CA THR A 137 -12.98 -2.65 -6.33
C THR A 137 -12.57 -3.86 -5.48
N ASP A 138 -13.47 -4.38 -4.65
CA ASP A 138 -13.21 -5.58 -3.84
C ASP A 138 -12.94 -6.81 -4.73
N ARG A 139 -13.72 -7.02 -5.80
CA ARG A 139 -13.48 -8.08 -6.77
C ARG A 139 -12.12 -7.94 -7.47
N VAL A 140 -11.73 -6.72 -7.83
CA VAL A 140 -10.43 -6.45 -8.46
C VAL A 140 -9.27 -6.72 -7.50
N ILE A 141 -9.39 -6.27 -6.24
CA ILE A 141 -8.40 -6.57 -5.19
C ILE A 141 -8.26 -8.08 -5.01
N ASP A 142 -9.36 -8.81 -4.87
CA ASP A 142 -9.35 -10.27 -4.72
C ASP A 142 -8.76 -10.99 -5.94
N ASN A 143 -9.14 -10.58 -7.15
CA ASN A 143 -8.61 -11.19 -8.36
C ASN A 143 -7.11 -10.96 -8.50
N SER A 144 -6.61 -9.79 -8.10
CA SER A 144 -5.18 -9.49 -8.17
C SER A 144 -4.33 -10.36 -7.24
N ARG A 145 -4.91 -10.93 -6.17
CA ARG A 145 -4.25 -11.89 -5.25
C ARG A 145 -3.72 -13.12 -5.99
N LYS A 146 -4.46 -13.63 -6.98
CA LYS A 146 -4.13 -14.84 -7.75
C LYS A 146 -2.80 -14.74 -8.51
N TYR A 147 -2.37 -13.51 -8.83
CA TYR A 147 -1.11 -13.27 -9.53
C TYR A 147 0.10 -13.10 -8.60
N VAL A 148 -0.14 -12.97 -7.29
CA VAL A 148 0.91 -12.70 -6.29
C VAL A 148 1.15 -13.90 -5.40
N ILE A 149 0.08 -14.52 -4.91
CA ILE A 149 0.16 -15.71 -4.09
C ILE A 149 0.11 -16.92 -5.03
N ARG A 150 1.23 -17.66 -5.11
CA ARG A 150 1.20 -18.98 -5.73
C ARG A 150 0.30 -19.85 -4.86
N THR A 151 -0.85 -20.24 -5.37
CA THR A 151 -1.55 -21.40 -4.82
C THR A 151 -0.64 -22.58 -5.08
N THR A 152 -0.03 -23.11 -4.01
CA THR A 152 0.50 -24.46 -4.07
C THR A 152 -0.73 -25.35 -4.25
N ASP A 153 -0.97 -25.77 -5.49
CA ASP A 153 -1.85 -26.90 -5.74
C ASP A 153 -1.17 -28.10 -5.06
N THR A 154 -1.58 -28.38 -3.83
CA THR A 154 -1.33 -29.68 -3.22
C THR A 154 -2.33 -30.62 -3.87
N GLY A 155 -1.92 -31.18 -5.01
CA GLY A 155 -2.47 -32.41 -5.56
C GLY A 155 -1.91 -33.61 -4.81
#